data_AF-A0A934NCM4-F1
#
_entry.id   AF-A0A934NCM4-F1
#
_cell.length_a   1.000
_cell.length_b   1.000
_cell.length_c   1.000
_cell.angle_alpha   90.00
_cell.angle_beta   90.00
_cell.angle_gamma   90.00
#
_symmetry.space_group_name_H-M   'P 1'
#
loop_
_entity.id
_entity.type
_entity.pdbx_description
1 polymer ?
#
loop_
_entity_poly.entity_id
_entity_poly.type
_entity_poly.pdbx_seq_one_letter_code
_entity_poly.pdbx_strand_id
1 'polypeptide(L)'
;MRRALQLAVLGAAFAAVTVLLVPVTAAGDAANAHLRLVYLSSDSPNVDFYVDGTRVWSNVGYRTISNYSDVSAGSHSYQVRKAGAAPDSTPIGQVQQVLNADGYYSMLAAGKVDELKTAVITDAAPPNPPPDYCQARFLEASPDVPAVDVVVMQPNIIYPNISFMNASEYIRMPAGIYDIELRKTQPDHKGTVIFTVKNFNADGGHIHTLSAAGGVGRPVELVEMYDSSSASITPAGGAQTGAGGMFLRQHLPAPLALVLLPLALLGVALIVLTRRRTSLDS
;
A
#
# COMPACT_ATOMS: atom_id res chain seq x y z
N MET A 1 3.24 58.40 -70.85
CA MET A 1 1.78 58.18 -70.95
C MET A 1 1.43 56.86 -70.29
N ARG A 2 0.58 56.87 -69.23
CA ARG A 2 -0.25 55.75 -68.72
C ARG A 2 0.54 54.52 -68.19
N ARG A 3 0.22 53.80 -67.11
CA ARG A 3 -0.79 53.76 -66.04
C ARG A 3 -0.17 52.74 -65.04
N ALA A 4 -0.07 53.08 -63.75
CA ALA A 4 -0.88 52.48 -62.68
C ALA A 4 -0.41 51.10 -62.16
N LEU A 5 -0.22 51.05 -60.81
CA LEU A 5 -0.45 49.92 -59.90
C LEU A 5 0.37 48.63 -60.15
N GLN A 6 1.14 48.09 -59.20
CA GLN A 6 0.65 47.29 -58.06
C GLN A 6 1.81 47.15 -57.04
N LEU A 7 1.65 47.72 -55.85
CA LEU A 7 1.35 47.03 -54.58
C LEU A 7 2.41 46.03 -54.10
N ALA A 8 3.09 46.45 -53.03
CA ALA A 8 3.88 45.64 -52.14
C ALA A 8 3.07 44.48 -51.57
N VAL A 9 3.61 43.26 -51.70
CA VAL A 9 3.17 42.11 -50.91
C VAL A 9 4.43 41.47 -50.35
N LEU A 10 4.79 41.82 -49.11
CA LEU A 10 5.54 40.93 -48.22
C LEU A 10 5.29 41.40 -46.78
N GLY A 11 4.02 41.37 -46.38
CA GLY A 11 3.60 41.56 -44.99
C GLY A 11 3.48 40.20 -44.32
N ALA A 12 4.32 39.98 -43.32
CA ALA A 12 4.50 38.74 -42.57
C ALA A 12 3.19 38.03 -42.18
N ALA A 13 3.10 36.74 -42.50
CA ALA A 13 2.14 35.83 -41.91
C ALA A 13 2.51 35.62 -40.43
N PHE A 14 1.97 36.44 -39.54
CA PHE A 14 2.02 36.21 -38.10
C PHE A 14 0.95 35.18 -37.76
N ALA A 15 1.29 33.89 -37.83
CA ALA A 15 0.44 32.84 -37.28
C ALA A 15 0.39 33.03 -35.76
N ALA A 16 -0.68 33.64 -35.28
CA ALA A 16 -0.99 33.69 -33.85
C ALA A 16 -1.31 32.26 -33.39
N VAL A 17 -0.30 31.55 -32.89
CA VAL A 17 -0.51 30.32 -32.11
C VAL A 17 -1.10 30.76 -30.78
N THR A 18 -2.42 30.75 -30.67
CA THR A 18 -3.11 30.81 -29.39
C THR A 18 -2.84 29.51 -28.66
N VAL A 19 -1.87 29.54 -27.75
CA VAL A 19 -1.73 28.48 -26.75
C VAL A 19 -2.96 28.57 -25.85
N LEU A 20 -3.91 27.65 -26.03
CA LEU A 20 -4.93 27.41 -25.01
C LEU A 20 -4.21 26.89 -23.77
N LEU A 21 -4.01 27.77 -22.79
CA LEU A 21 -3.76 27.37 -21.42
C LEU A 21 -5.02 26.66 -20.92
N VAL A 22 -5.09 25.34 -21.18
CA VAL A 22 -5.97 24.49 -20.39
C VAL A 22 -5.42 24.58 -18.96
N PRO A 23 -6.20 25.04 -17.96
CA PRO A 23 -5.73 24.94 -16.59
C PRO A 23 -5.45 23.46 -16.34
N VAL A 24 -4.16 23.11 -16.17
CA VAL A 24 -3.81 21.93 -15.40
C VAL A 24 -4.39 22.24 -14.03
N THR A 25 -5.56 21.66 -13.76
CA THR A 25 -5.95 21.43 -12.38
C THR A 25 -4.82 20.62 -11.80
N ALA A 26 -4.01 21.23 -10.94
CA ALA A 26 -3.17 20.46 -10.03
C ALA A 26 -4.09 19.37 -9.48
N ALA A 27 -3.75 18.10 -9.68
CA ALA A 27 -4.41 17.02 -8.96
C ALA A 27 -4.36 17.47 -7.50
N GLY A 28 -5.53 17.77 -6.92
CA GLY A 28 -5.61 18.14 -5.51
C GLY A 28 -4.85 17.07 -4.75
N ASP A 29 -3.99 17.49 -3.80
CA ASP A 29 -3.12 16.60 -3.03
C ASP A 29 -3.96 15.38 -2.66
N ALA A 30 -3.70 14.25 -3.33
CA ALA A 30 -4.60 13.12 -3.26
C ALA A 30 -4.56 12.69 -1.80
N ALA A 31 -5.70 12.78 -1.11
CA ALA A 31 -5.75 12.38 0.28
C ALA A 31 -5.24 10.94 0.37
N ASN A 32 -4.31 10.68 1.29
CA ASN A 32 -3.68 9.38 1.40
C ASN A 32 -4.51 8.46 2.30
N ALA A 33 -4.37 7.17 2.08
CA ALA A 33 -4.67 6.10 3.02
C ALA A 33 -3.36 5.50 3.51
N HIS A 34 -3.42 4.72 4.59
CA HIS A 34 -2.27 4.04 5.18
C HIS A 34 -2.40 2.54 5.00
N LEU A 35 -1.44 1.93 4.32
CA LEU A 35 -1.45 0.49 4.02
C LEU A 35 -0.23 -0.19 4.64
N ARG A 36 -0.44 -1.31 5.32
CA ARG A 36 0.61 -2.28 5.63
C ARG A 36 0.34 -3.62 4.95
N LEU A 37 1.38 -4.42 4.88
CA LEU A 37 1.35 -5.77 4.35
C LEU A 37 1.49 -6.77 5.49
N VAL A 38 0.72 -7.85 5.43
CA VAL A 38 0.79 -8.96 6.38
C VAL A 38 0.90 -10.27 5.59
N TYR A 39 2.02 -10.98 5.72
CA TYR A 39 2.22 -12.26 5.04
C TYR A 39 2.31 -13.42 6.03
N LEU A 40 1.25 -14.24 6.05
CA LEU A 40 1.04 -15.36 6.99
C LEU A 40 0.81 -16.70 6.30
N SER A 41 1.29 -16.86 5.06
CA SER A 41 1.31 -18.17 4.40
C SER A 41 2.45 -19.02 4.94
N SER A 42 2.10 -20.11 5.64
CA SER A 42 3.02 -20.92 6.44
C SER A 42 3.86 -21.94 5.65
N ASP A 43 3.42 -22.29 4.45
CA ASP A 43 4.03 -23.28 3.54
C ASP A 43 4.55 -22.67 2.23
N SER A 44 4.34 -21.38 2.00
CA SER A 44 4.69 -20.73 0.75
C SER A 44 6.12 -20.19 0.76
N PRO A 45 6.82 -20.26 -0.39
CA PRO A 45 8.10 -19.58 -0.56
C PRO A 45 7.93 -18.07 -0.31
N ASN A 46 9.05 -17.37 -0.27
CA ASN A 46 9.03 -15.93 -0.23
C ASN A 46 8.27 -15.38 -1.47
N VAL A 47 7.63 -14.24 -1.29
CA VAL A 47 6.80 -13.61 -2.32
C VAL A 47 7.24 -12.17 -2.59
N ASP A 48 6.88 -11.67 -3.76
CA ASP A 48 6.94 -10.26 -4.13
C ASP A 48 5.52 -9.70 -4.12
N PHE A 49 5.34 -8.53 -3.52
CA PHE A 49 4.06 -7.82 -3.45
C PHE A 49 4.05 -6.63 -4.40
N TYR A 50 2.90 -6.44 -5.05
CA TYR A 50 2.68 -5.42 -6.04
C TYR A 50 1.44 -4.61 -5.70
N VAL A 51 1.53 -3.30 -5.95
CA VAL A 51 0.42 -2.34 -5.91
C VAL A 51 0.36 -1.69 -7.29
N ASP A 52 -0.80 -1.76 -7.94
CA ASP A 52 -1.05 -1.22 -9.28
C ASP A 52 0.00 -1.65 -10.33
N GLY A 53 0.39 -2.93 -10.28
CA GLY A 53 1.37 -3.52 -11.19
C GLY A 53 2.82 -3.18 -10.88
N THR A 54 3.09 -2.35 -9.87
CA THR A 54 4.43 -1.98 -9.42
C THR A 54 4.85 -2.82 -8.22
N ARG A 55 6.03 -3.44 -8.26
CA ARG A 55 6.57 -4.18 -7.10
C ARG A 55 6.98 -3.21 -6.02
N VAL A 56 6.38 -3.36 -4.84
CA VAL A 56 6.61 -2.50 -3.67
C VAL A 56 7.42 -3.21 -2.59
N TRP A 57 7.27 -4.53 -2.44
CA TRP A 57 8.09 -5.35 -1.56
C TRP A 57 8.57 -6.60 -2.29
N SER A 58 9.81 -6.99 -2.03
CA SER A 58 10.43 -8.16 -2.64
C SER A 58 10.93 -9.15 -1.59
N ASN A 59 10.91 -10.43 -1.93
CA ASN A 59 11.46 -11.51 -1.11
C ASN A 59 10.88 -11.53 0.32
N VAL A 60 9.57 -11.32 0.44
CA VAL A 60 8.82 -11.27 1.69
C VAL A 60 8.58 -12.69 2.21
N GLY A 61 9.07 -12.99 3.42
CA GLY A 61 8.96 -14.30 4.04
C GLY A 61 7.83 -14.41 5.07
N TYR A 62 7.45 -15.63 5.43
CA TYR A 62 6.41 -15.92 6.43
C TYR A 62 6.57 -15.09 7.72
N ARG A 63 5.45 -14.58 8.24
CA ARG A 63 5.35 -13.68 9.42
C ARG A 63 5.95 -12.28 9.22
N THR A 64 6.19 -11.87 7.97
CA THR A 64 6.53 -10.47 7.69
C THR A 64 5.29 -9.59 7.84
N ILE A 65 5.39 -8.59 8.70
CA ILE A 65 4.44 -7.50 8.84
C ILE A 65 5.21 -6.21 8.53
N SER A 66 4.77 -5.44 7.54
CA SER A 66 5.40 -4.16 7.22
C SER A 66 4.92 -3.06 8.15
N ASN A 67 5.65 -1.95 8.17
CA ASN A 67 5.09 -0.68 8.64
C ASN A 67 3.97 -0.22 7.70
N TYR A 68 3.11 0.66 8.19
CA TYR A 68 2.20 1.40 7.33
C TYR A 68 2.99 2.32 6.41
N SER A 69 2.53 2.41 5.16
CA SER A 69 3.03 3.32 4.14
C SER A 69 1.85 4.07 3.53
N ASP A 70 2.05 5.34 3.21
CA ASP A 70 1.02 6.15 2.58
C ASP A 70 0.80 5.67 1.14
N VAL A 71 -0.45 5.44 0.76
CA VAL A 71 -0.91 5.14 -0.59
C VAL A 71 -2.02 6.13 -0.91
N SER A 72 -2.18 6.55 -2.16
CA SER A 72 -3.31 7.43 -2.52
C SER A 72 -4.65 6.80 -2.11
N ALA A 73 -5.63 7.59 -1.67
CA ALA A 73 -7.00 7.10 -1.59
C ALA A 73 -7.54 6.80 -2.99
N GLY A 74 -8.39 5.77 -3.09
CA GLY A 74 -8.96 5.33 -4.35
C GLY A 74 -8.86 3.83 -4.57
N SER A 75 -9.16 3.39 -5.79
CA SER A 75 -9.14 1.98 -6.16
C SER A 75 -7.71 1.52 -6.46
N HIS A 76 -7.28 0.45 -5.79
CA HIS A 76 -5.97 -0.16 -5.98
C HIS A 76 -6.09 -1.64 -6.30
N SER A 77 -5.16 -2.14 -7.12
CA SER A 77 -4.97 -3.58 -7.35
C SER A 77 -3.75 -4.07 -6.58
N TYR A 78 -3.95 -5.11 -5.78
CA TYR A 78 -2.89 -5.77 -5.02
C TYR A 78 -2.64 -7.15 -5.61
N GLN A 79 -1.38 -7.47 -5.85
CA GLN A 79 -0.98 -8.75 -6.40
C GLN A 79 0.21 -9.33 -5.63
N VAL A 80 0.20 -10.65 -5.49
CA VAL A 80 1.26 -11.41 -4.85
C VAL A 80 1.81 -12.39 -5.87
N ARG A 81 3.13 -12.44 -6.00
CA ARG A 81 3.86 -13.33 -6.92
C ARG A 81 4.90 -14.12 -6.15
N LYS A 82 5.29 -15.29 -6.64
CA LYS A 82 6.49 -15.98 -6.10
C LYS A 82 7.71 -15.06 -6.26
N ALA A 83 8.55 -14.97 -5.23
CA ALA A 83 9.69 -14.06 -5.26
C ALA A 83 10.60 -14.35 -6.46
N GLY A 84 11.02 -13.29 -7.16
CA GLY A 84 11.87 -13.40 -8.35
C GLY A 84 11.18 -13.92 -9.61
N ALA A 85 9.87 -14.20 -9.57
CA ALA A 85 9.10 -14.47 -10.78
C ALA A 85 9.10 -13.23 -11.70
N ALA A 86 8.91 -13.45 -13.01
CA ALA A 86 8.79 -12.36 -13.97
C ALA A 86 7.64 -11.41 -13.56
N PRO A 87 7.82 -10.07 -13.63
CA PRO A 87 6.82 -9.11 -13.18
C PRO A 87 5.44 -9.25 -13.83
N ASP A 88 5.38 -9.79 -15.05
CA ASP A 88 4.21 -10.01 -15.89
C ASP A 88 3.63 -11.44 -15.80
N SER A 89 4.17 -12.29 -14.93
CA SER A 89 3.65 -13.66 -14.70
C SER A 89 2.19 -13.66 -14.24
N THR A 90 1.59 -14.81 -13.98
CA THR A 90 0.27 -14.87 -13.31
C THR A 90 0.44 -14.70 -11.78
N PRO A 91 -0.29 -13.77 -11.12
CA PRO A 91 -0.24 -13.66 -9.66
C PRO A 91 -0.74 -14.94 -8.98
N ILE A 92 -0.14 -15.30 -7.86
CA ILE A 92 -0.63 -16.40 -7.00
C ILE A 92 -1.70 -15.93 -6.00
N GLY A 93 -1.83 -14.60 -5.82
CA GLY A 93 -2.92 -13.97 -5.09
C GLY A 93 -3.20 -12.59 -5.66
N GLN A 94 -4.47 -12.18 -5.67
CA GLN A 94 -4.87 -10.85 -6.11
C GLN A 94 -6.16 -10.38 -5.43
N VAL A 95 -6.25 -9.09 -5.17
CA VAL A 95 -7.46 -8.43 -4.68
C VAL A 95 -7.51 -7.00 -5.18
N GLN A 96 -8.70 -6.46 -5.38
CA GLN A 96 -8.92 -5.04 -5.63
C GLN A 96 -9.69 -4.45 -4.45
N GLN A 97 -9.27 -3.28 -3.98
CA GLN A 97 -9.91 -2.60 -2.87
C GLN A 97 -9.91 -1.09 -3.09
N VAL A 98 -11.01 -0.44 -2.73
CA VAL A 98 -11.07 1.02 -2.62
C VAL A 98 -10.64 1.43 -1.23
N LEU A 99 -9.59 2.25 -1.15
CA LEU A 99 -9.11 2.85 0.08
C LEU A 99 -9.73 4.23 0.27
N ASN A 100 -10.25 4.49 1.47
CA ASN A 100 -10.73 5.81 1.85
C ASN A 100 -9.56 6.65 2.37
N ALA A 101 -9.64 7.96 2.14
CA ALA A 101 -8.74 8.94 2.75
C ALA A 101 -8.65 8.76 4.28
N ASP A 102 -7.43 8.90 4.80
CA ASP A 102 -7.05 8.75 6.21
C ASP A 102 -7.36 7.36 6.83
N GLY A 103 -7.79 6.40 6.01
CA GLY A 103 -8.09 5.03 6.44
C GLY A 103 -6.82 4.20 6.62
N TYR A 104 -6.83 3.27 7.57
CA TYR A 104 -5.75 2.31 7.80
C TYR A 104 -6.17 0.92 7.32
N TYR A 105 -5.26 0.21 6.66
CA TYR A 105 -5.54 -1.05 6.00
C TYR A 105 -4.38 -2.04 6.10
N SER A 106 -4.72 -3.32 6.22
CA SER A 106 -3.79 -4.44 6.09
C SER A 106 -4.09 -5.24 4.82
N MET A 107 -3.16 -5.26 3.88
CA MET A 107 -3.14 -6.23 2.78
C MET A 107 -2.61 -7.57 3.32
N LEU A 108 -3.53 -8.47 3.63
CA LEU A 108 -3.27 -9.80 4.15
C LEU A 108 -3.08 -10.80 3.00
N ALA A 109 -2.03 -11.61 3.08
CA ALA A 109 -1.86 -12.81 2.28
C ALA A 109 -1.57 -14.01 3.19
N ALA A 110 -2.42 -15.02 3.16
CA ALA A 110 -2.29 -16.23 3.98
C ALA A 110 -2.84 -17.46 3.25
N GLY A 111 -2.60 -18.65 3.80
CA GLY A 111 -3.01 -19.92 3.22
C GLY A 111 -1.86 -20.72 2.64
N LYS A 112 -2.18 -21.62 1.70
CA LYS A 112 -1.19 -22.53 1.08
C LYS A 112 -0.53 -21.91 -0.13
N VAL A 113 0.68 -22.35 -0.52
CA VAL A 113 1.36 -21.82 -1.74
C VAL A 113 0.51 -21.88 -3.01
N ASP A 114 -0.22 -22.98 -3.19
CA ASP A 114 -1.06 -23.21 -4.37
C ASP A 114 -2.52 -22.75 -4.16
N GLU A 115 -2.85 -22.29 -2.94
CA GLU A 115 -4.19 -21.81 -2.56
C GLU A 115 -4.10 -20.49 -1.78
N LEU A 116 -3.15 -19.62 -2.14
CA LEU A 116 -2.91 -18.38 -1.43
C LEU A 116 -4.16 -17.51 -1.51
N LYS A 117 -4.64 -17.04 -0.37
CA LYS A 117 -5.74 -16.10 -0.25
C LYS A 117 -5.21 -14.72 0.08
N THR A 118 -5.82 -13.72 -0.53
CA THR A 118 -5.50 -12.32 -0.31
C THR A 118 -6.76 -11.54 0.06
N ALA A 119 -6.65 -10.66 1.04
CA ALA A 119 -7.72 -9.76 1.44
C ALA A 119 -7.11 -8.41 1.86
N VAL A 120 -7.89 -7.35 1.73
CA VAL A 120 -7.58 -6.07 2.38
C VAL A 120 -8.60 -5.88 3.49
N ILE A 121 -8.12 -5.79 4.73
CA ILE A 121 -8.95 -5.55 5.90
C ILE A 121 -8.74 -4.12 6.40
N THR A 122 -9.81 -3.50 6.89
CA THR A 122 -9.75 -2.18 7.53
C THR A 122 -9.19 -2.34 8.94
N ASP A 123 -8.24 -1.50 9.30
CA ASP A 123 -7.59 -1.46 10.60
C ASP A 123 -8.17 -0.31 11.43
N ALA A 124 -7.99 -0.37 12.74
CA ALA A 124 -8.42 0.73 13.59
C ALA A 124 -7.51 1.94 13.39
N ALA A 125 -8.11 3.11 13.17
CA ALA A 125 -7.40 4.37 13.09
C ALA A 125 -7.19 4.97 14.51
N PRO A 126 -6.25 5.93 14.67
CA PRO A 126 -6.08 6.66 15.93
C PRO A 126 -7.36 7.44 16.32
N PRO A 127 -7.52 7.85 17.59
CA PRO A 127 -6.53 7.76 18.66
C PRO A 127 -6.46 6.37 19.33
N ASN A 128 -5.28 6.05 19.86
CA ASN A 128 -5.10 4.88 20.72
C ASN A 128 -5.96 4.97 22.01
N PRO A 129 -6.29 3.82 22.63
CA PRO A 129 -6.91 3.81 23.96
C PRO A 129 -5.99 4.44 25.02
N PRO A 130 -6.51 4.81 26.20
CA PRO A 130 -5.67 5.27 27.32
C PRO A 130 -4.83 4.13 27.91
N PRO A 131 -3.77 4.41 28.71
CA PRO A 131 -2.84 3.40 29.22
C PRO A 131 -3.45 2.25 30.05
N ASP A 132 -4.62 2.44 30.66
CA ASP A 132 -5.28 1.40 31.45
C ASP A 132 -6.10 0.42 30.58
N TYR A 133 -6.19 0.68 29.27
CA TYR A 133 -6.99 -0.10 28.33
C TYR A 133 -6.21 -0.41 27.05
N CYS A 134 -6.58 -1.50 26.41
CA CYS A 134 -6.21 -1.78 25.03
C CYS A 134 -7.46 -2.05 24.18
N GLN A 135 -7.30 -2.08 22.87
CA GLN A 135 -8.29 -2.64 21.95
C GLN A 135 -7.69 -3.87 21.29
N ALA A 136 -8.47 -4.93 21.11
CA ALA A 136 -8.01 -6.15 20.48
C ALA A 136 -9.06 -6.71 19.51
N ARG A 137 -8.60 -7.17 18.35
CA ARG A 137 -9.34 -8.06 17.45
C ARG A 137 -8.52 -9.32 17.17
N PHE A 138 -9.19 -10.36 16.69
CA PHE A 138 -8.56 -11.61 16.30
C PHE A 138 -8.73 -11.88 14.80
N LEU A 139 -7.70 -12.43 14.17
CA LEU A 139 -7.66 -12.78 12.74
C LEU A 139 -7.26 -14.25 12.55
N GLU A 140 -8.09 -15.06 11.91
CA GLU A 140 -7.72 -16.45 11.60
C GLU A 140 -7.04 -16.53 10.22
N ALA A 141 -5.74 -16.83 10.20
CA ALA A 141 -4.90 -16.91 9.01
C ALA A 141 -4.33 -18.33 8.77
N SER A 142 -4.82 -19.34 9.50
CA SER A 142 -4.40 -20.73 9.35
C SER A 142 -5.34 -21.49 8.40
N PRO A 143 -4.86 -21.97 7.24
CA PRO A 143 -5.73 -22.56 6.22
C PRO A 143 -6.35 -23.91 6.59
N ASP A 144 -5.73 -24.66 7.51
CA ASP A 144 -6.15 -26.02 7.88
C ASP A 144 -7.00 -26.07 9.16
N VAL A 145 -7.33 -24.90 9.70
CA VAL A 145 -8.13 -24.79 10.92
C VAL A 145 -9.58 -24.43 10.52
N PRO A 146 -10.60 -25.13 11.05
CA PRO A 146 -11.99 -24.71 10.85
C PRO A 146 -12.24 -23.36 11.54
N ALA A 147 -13.47 -22.86 11.54
CA ALA A 147 -13.80 -21.69 12.33
C ALA A 147 -13.39 -21.88 13.81
N VAL A 148 -12.86 -20.82 14.40
CA VAL A 148 -12.32 -20.83 15.76
C VAL A 148 -13.04 -19.87 16.68
N ASP A 149 -13.08 -20.24 17.95
CA ASP A 149 -13.40 -19.35 19.04
C ASP A 149 -12.10 -18.95 19.72
N VAL A 150 -11.90 -17.66 19.93
CA VAL A 150 -10.80 -17.18 20.78
C VAL A 150 -11.34 -16.85 22.15
N VAL A 151 -10.77 -17.48 23.17
CA VAL A 151 -11.17 -17.30 24.57
C VAL A 151 -10.05 -16.59 25.31
N VAL A 152 -10.31 -15.36 25.73
CA VAL A 152 -9.43 -14.59 26.61
C VAL A 152 -9.85 -14.86 28.06
N MET A 153 -9.04 -15.62 28.77
CA MET A 153 -9.31 -16.01 30.15
C MET A 153 -9.21 -14.81 31.08
N GLN A 154 -10.19 -14.67 31.98
CA GLN A 154 -10.27 -13.59 32.97
C GLN A 154 -10.08 -12.21 32.31
N PRO A 155 -11.10 -11.64 31.64
CA PRO A 155 -12.49 -11.64 32.11
C PRO A 155 -13.44 -12.63 31.41
N ASN A 156 -12.93 -13.63 30.67
CA ASN A 156 -13.72 -14.59 29.90
C ASN A 156 -14.45 -13.94 28.71
N ILE A 157 -13.69 -13.21 27.90
CA ILE A 157 -14.16 -12.70 26.61
C ILE A 157 -14.03 -13.82 25.58
N ILE A 158 -15.05 -13.99 24.74
CA ILE A 158 -15.05 -14.94 23.63
C ILE A 158 -15.26 -14.17 22.33
N TYR A 159 -14.38 -14.39 21.36
CA TYR A 159 -14.57 -13.99 19.97
C TYR A 159 -14.97 -15.23 19.19
N PRO A 160 -16.28 -15.41 18.90
CA PRO A 160 -16.76 -16.67 18.36
C PRO A 160 -16.64 -16.72 16.83
N ASN A 161 -16.52 -17.93 16.30
CA ASN A 161 -16.73 -18.25 14.89
C ASN A 161 -15.91 -17.40 13.91
N ILE A 162 -14.63 -17.19 14.20
CA ILE A 162 -13.71 -16.53 13.28
C ILE A 162 -13.25 -17.59 12.27
N SER A 163 -13.61 -17.42 11.01
CA SER A 163 -13.18 -18.33 9.93
C SER A 163 -11.93 -17.81 9.23
N PHE A 164 -11.24 -18.70 8.51
CA PHE A 164 -10.05 -18.38 7.75
C PHE A 164 -10.25 -17.13 6.86
N MET A 165 -9.26 -16.23 6.91
CA MET A 165 -9.22 -14.91 6.26
C MET A 165 -10.22 -13.87 6.80
N ASN A 166 -10.89 -14.14 7.92
CA ASN A 166 -11.75 -13.16 8.58
C ASN A 166 -11.15 -12.67 9.90
N ALA A 167 -11.43 -11.42 10.20
CA ALA A 167 -11.13 -10.80 11.48
C ALA A 167 -12.43 -10.57 12.28
N SER A 168 -12.33 -10.61 13.60
CA SER A 168 -13.39 -10.15 14.47
C SER A 168 -13.49 -8.63 14.47
N GLU A 169 -14.57 -8.12 15.08
CA GLU A 169 -14.61 -6.75 15.55
C GLU A 169 -13.57 -6.49 16.65
N TYR A 170 -13.21 -5.23 16.83
CA TYR A 170 -12.40 -4.80 17.96
C TYR A 170 -13.22 -4.71 19.23
N ILE A 171 -12.64 -5.19 20.33
CA ILE A 171 -13.19 -5.01 21.67
C ILE A 171 -12.19 -4.25 22.52
N ARG A 172 -12.67 -3.27 23.28
CA ARG A 172 -11.87 -2.61 24.32
C ARG A 172 -11.87 -3.48 25.58
N MET A 173 -10.69 -3.68 26.16
CA MET A 173 -10.53 -4.43 27.41
C MET A 173 -9.46 -3.76 28.29
N PRO A 174 -9.43 -4.05 29.60
CA PRO A 174 -8.35 -3.58 30.46
C PRO A 174 -6.99 -4.02 29.95
N ALA A 175 -5.97 -3.22 30.19
CA ALA A 175 -4.58 -3.63 30.00
C ALA A 175 -4.20 -4.66 31.07
N GLY A 176 -3.34 -5.63 30.73
CA GLY A 176 -2.90 -6.63 31.70
C GLY A 176 -2.40 -7.92 31.08
N ILE A 177 -2.22 -8.93 31.94
CA ILE A 177 -1.71 -10.25 31.56
C ILE A 177 -2.88 -11.21 31.44
N TYR A 178 -2.98 -11.88 30.30
CA TYR A 178 -4.06 -12.80 29.97
C TYR A 178 -3.54 -14.15 29.48
N ASP A 179 -4.29 -15.20 29.77
CA ASP A 179 -4.16 -16.46 29.04
C ASP A 179 -5.16 -16.45 27.88
N ILE A 180 -4.72 -16.85 26.69
CA ILE A 180 -5.54 -16.88 25.48
C ILE A 180 -5.59 -18.32 24.96
N GLU A 181 -6.79 -18.82 24.70
CA GLU A 181 -6.98 -20.11 24.04
C GLU A 181 -7.63 -19.91 22.68
N LEU A 182 -7.06 -20.58 21.67
CA LEU A 182 -7.72 -20.80 20.39
C LEU A 182 -8.42 -22.16 20.46
N ARG A 183 -9.72 -22.20 20.19
CA ARG A 183 -10.53 -23.42 20.22
C ARG A 183 -11.23 -23.59 18.88
N LYS A 184 -11.51 -24.84 18.50
CA LYS A 184 -12.47 -25.08 17.41
C LYS A 184 -13.83 -24.54 17.81
N THR A 185 -14.52 -23.82 16.93
CA THR A 185 -15.87 -23.35 17.20
C THR A 185 -16.83 -24.52 17.39
N GLN A 186 -17.67 -24.43 18.43
CA GLN A 186 -18.79 -25.31 18.70
C GLN A 186 -19.96 -24.47 19.23
N PRO A 187 -21.22 -24.92 19.11
CA PRO A 187 -22.38 -24.18 19.62
C PRO A 187 -22.32 -23.82 21.11
N ASP A 188 -21.56 -24.57 21.92
CA ASP A 188 -21.37 -24.34 23.36
C ASP A 188 -20.07 -23.62 23.72
N HIS A 189 -19.25 -23.24 22.73
CA HIS A 189 -17.93 -22.63 22.87
C HIS A 189 -16.89 -23.47 23.65
N LYS A 190 -17.11 -24.80 23.70
CA LYS A 190 -16.22 -25.77 24.38
C LYS A 190 -15.55 -26.73 23.41
N GLY A 191 -15.34 -26.31 22.16
CA GLY A 191 -14.58 -27.12 21.23
C GLY A 191 -13.13 -27.32 21.67
N THR A 192 -12.48 -28.30 21.05
CA THR A 192 -11.10 -28.70 21.38
C THR A 192 -10.14 -27.52 21.26
N VAL A 193 -9.28 -27.34 22.26
CA VAL A 193 -8.20 -26.35 22.27
C VAL A 193 -7.17 -26.72 21.20
N ILE A 194 -6.84 -25.76 20.34
CA ILE A 194 -5.81 -25.86 19.31
C ILE A 194 -4.47 -25.46 19.90
N PHE A 195 -4.41 -24.30 20.55
CA PHE A 195 -3.25 -23.87 21.33
C PHE A 195 -3.67 -22.97 22.50
N THR A 196 -2.75 -22.80 23.44
CA THR A 196 -2.87 -21.85 24.55
C THR A 196 -1.63 -20.96 24.59
N VAL A 197 -1.84 -19.65 24.66
CA VAL A 197 -0.81 -18.66 24.99
C VAL A 197 -0.96 -18.33 26.46
N LYS A 198 0.14 -18.49 27.22
CA LYS A 198 0.20 -18.17 28.63
C LYS A 198 0.86 -16.82 28.85
N ASN A 199 0.33 -16.05 29.79
CA ASN A 199 0.86 -14.74 30.18
C ASN A 199 1.05 -13.77 29.00
N PHE A 200 0.10 -13.75 28.06
CA PHE A 200 0.07 -12.72 27.01
C PHE A 200 -0.08 -11.35 27.65
N ASN A 201 0.86 -10.45 27.38
CA ASN A 201 0.83 -9.10 27.90
C ASN A 201 0.06 -8.19 26.93
N ALA A 202 -1.19 -7.87 27.26
CA ALA A 202 -1.98 -6.93 26.49
C ALA A 202 -1.63 -5.51 26.94
N ASP A 203 -0.60 -4.95 26.31
CA ASP A 203 -0.12 -3.60 26.63
C ASP A 203 -1.23 -2.56 26.42
N GLY A 204 -1.44 -1.75 27.45
CA GLY A 204 -2.38 -0.64 27.41
C GLY A 204 -1.85 0.53 26.60
N GLY A 205 -2.75 1.39 26.11
CA GLY A 205 -2.36 2.42 25.16
C GLY A 205 -2.23 1.93 23.72
N HIS A 206 -2.57 0.66 23.46
CA HIS A 206 -2.37 0.03 22.16
C HIS A 206 -3.61 -0.60 21.55
N ILE A 207 -3.60 -0.71 20.22
CA ILE A 207 -4.58 -1.44 19.43
C ILE A 207 -3.91 -2.66 18.81
N HIS A 208 -4.42 -3.83 19.16
CA HIS A 208 -3.87 -5.15 18.86
C HIS A 208 -4.69 -5.86 17.79
N THR A 209 -4.01 -6.40 16.79
CA THR A 209 -4.54 -7.48 15.94
C THR A 209 -3.78 -8.75 16.26
N LEU A 210 -4.47 -9.73 16.83
CA LEU A 210 -3.90 -11.02 17.21
C LEU A 210 -4.30 -12.07 16.19
N SER A 211 -3.36 -12.57 15.40
CA SER A 211 -3.64 -13.55 14.36
C SER A 211 -3.22 -14.95 14.76
N ALA A 212 -4.09 -15.93 14.54
CA ALA A 212 -3.66 -17.33 14.48
C ALA A 212 -3.08 -17.61 13.09
N ALA A 213 -1.84 -18.06 13.02
CA ALA A 213 -1.17 -18.37 11.76
C ALA A 213 -0.32 -19.64 11.90
N GLY A 214 -0.16 -20.38 10.80
CA GLY A 214 0.54 -21.65 10.81
C GLY A 214 -0.24 -22.71 10.05
N GLY A 215 -0.21 -23.96 10.52
CA GLY A 215 -0.79 -25.09 9.78
C GLY A 215 0.17 -25.63 8.72
N VAL A 216 -0.31 -26.56 7.88
CA VAL A 216 0.45 -27.14 6.76
C VAL A 216 1.82 -27.70 7.18
N GLY A 217 1.84 -28.55 8.20
CA GLY A 217 3.08 -29.14 8.73
C GLY A 217 3.87 -28.24 9.68
N ARG A 218 3.34 -27.06 10.03
CA ARG A 218 3.83 -26.21 11.13
C ARG A 218 2.75 -26.05 12.21
N PRO A 219 3.16 -25.86 13.49
CA PRO A 219 2.22 -25.48 14.54
C PRO A 219 1.45 -24.22 14.17
N VAL A 220 0.20 -24.15 14.62
CA VAL A 220 -0.56 -22.90 14.62
C VAL A 220 -0.13 -22.11 15.85
N GLU A 221 0.25 -20.85 15.65
CA GLU A 221 0.79 -19.96 16.67
C GLU A 221 0.10 -18.60 16.62
N LEU A 222 0.19 -17.85 17.72
CA LEU A 222 -0.29 -16.48 17.79
C LEU A 222 0.77 -15.51 17.22
N VAL A 223 0.34 -14.62 16.33
CA VAL A 223 1.13 -13.52 15.78
C VAL A 223 0.47 -12.21 16.18
N GLU A 224 1.16 -11.41 16.98
CA GLU A 224 0.70 -10.09 17.42
C GLU A 224 1.10 -9.00 16.42
N MET A 225 0.19 -8.07 16.19
CA MET A 225 0.39 -6.89 15.34
C MET A 225 -0.19 -5.67 16.05
N TYR A 226 0.50 -4.55 15.95
CA TYR A 226 0.07 -3.26 16.46
C TYR A 226 -0.51 -2.39 15.34
N ASP A 227 -1.70 -1.83 15.54
CA ASP A 227 -2.39 -1.04 14.52
C ASP A 227 -2.14 0.47 14.65
N SER A 228 -2.25 1.17 13.52
CA SER A 228 -2.15 2.62 13.20
C SER A 228 -1.20 3.55 13.96
N SER A 229 -1.20 3.55 15.29
CA SER A 229 -0.31 4.40 16.11
C SER A 229 0.45 3.64 17.20
N SER A 230 0.22 2.34 17.30
CA SER A 230 0.96 1.42 18.17
C SER A 230 2.16 0.77 17.47
N ALA A 231 2.21 0.82 16.13
CA ALA A 231 3.25 0.20 15.29
C ALA A 231 4.63 0.91 15.34
N SER A 232 4.79 1.93 16.20
CA SER A 232 6.04 2.70 16.33
C SER A 232 7.17 1.97 17.06
N ILE A 233 6.97 0.72 17.48
CA ILE A 233 8.01 -0.14 18.03
C ILE A 233 8.51 -1.11 16.94
N THR A 234 9.75 -0.89 16.50
CA THR A 234 10.49 -1.72 15.53
C THR A 234 10.91 -3.06 16.13
N PRO A 235 10.59 -4.23 15.53
CA PRO A 235 11.23 -5.50 15.88
C PRO A 235 12.01 -6.13 14.69
N ALA A 236 12.99 -6.97 15.02
CA ALA A 236 14.07 -7.45 14.16
C ALA A 236 13.63 -8.30 12.95
N GLY A 237 14.15 -7.96 11.77
CA GLY A 237 14.02 -8.74 10.54
C GLY A 237 13.57 -7.90 9.35
N GLY A 238 14.44 -6.98 8.89
CA GLY A 238 14.11 -6.11 7.76
C GLY A 238 13.87 -6.89 6.48
N ALA A 239 12.65 -6.81 5.95
CA ALA A 239 12.44 -7.06 4.52
C ALA A 239 13.30 -6.07 3.74
N GLN A 240 13.99 -6.53 2.69
CA GLN A 240 14.64 -5.64 1.74
C GLN A 240 13.55 -4.82 1.04
N THR A 241 13.23 -3.67 1.61
CA THR A 241 12.59 -2.59 0.86
C THR A 241 13.63 -2.16 -0.16
N GLY A 242 13.40 -2.49 -1.43
CA GLY A 242 14.22 -1.95 -2.52
C GLY A 242 14.40 -0.46 -2.29
N ALA A 243 15.64 0.02 -2.34
CA ALA A 243 16.02 1.36 -1.92
C ALA A 243 15.04 2.43 -2.41
N GLY A 244 14.36 3.09 -1.48
CA GLY A 244 13.62 4.32 -1.73
C GLY A 244 12.32 4.41 -0.96
N GLY A 245 12.33 5.12 0.19
CA GLY A 245 11.15 5.80 0.74
C GLY A 245 10.69 6.95 -0.18
N MET A 246 10.58 6.66 -1.47
CA MET A 246 10.37 7.61 -2.56
C MET A 246 9.55 6.98 -3.69
N PHE A 247 8.63 6.06 -3.37
CA PHE A 247 7.87 5.33 -4.40
C PHE A 247 6.41 5.78 -4.58
N LEU A 248 5.89 6.77 -3.86
CA LEU A 248 4.50 7.20 -4.04
C LEU A 248 4.29 8.71 -4.27
N ARG A 249 5.35 9.44 -4.68
CA ARG A 249 5.23 10.85 -5.09
C ARG A 249 5.34 11.10 -6.60
N GLN A 250 5.34 10.08 -7.45
CA GLN A 250 5.47 10.28 -8.91
C GLN A 250 4.26 9.77 -9.69
N HIS A 251 3.12 10.43 -9.50
CA HIS A 251 2.20 10.68 -10.61
C HIS A 251 2.49 12.06 -11.19
N LEU A 252 3.52 12.13 -12.03
CA LEU A 252 3.60 13.13 -13.08
C LEU A 252 3.52 12.39 -14.42
N PRO A 253 2.44 12.52 -15.20
CA PRO A 253 2.64 12.59 -16.64
C PRO A 253 3.31 13.94 -16.88
N ALA A 254 4.64 13.98 -16.94
CA ALA A 254 5.29 15.12 -17.57
C ALA A 254 4.86 15.12 -19.05
N PRO A 255 4.19 16.16 -19.58
CA PRO A 255 4.11 16.30 -21.01
C PRO A 255 5.53 16.52 -21.53
N LEU A 256 5.86 15.90 -22.66
CA LEU A 256 7.03 16.17 -23.49
C LEU A 256 7.04 17.64 -23.95
N ALA A 257 7.30 18.57 -23.04
CA ALA A 257 7.26 19.99 -23.31
C ALA A 257 8.36 20.71 -22.53
N LEU A 258 9.63 20.50 -22.94
CA LEU A 258 10.73 21.47 -22.77
C LEU A 258 12.07 20.98 -23.35
N VAL A 259 12.10 20.52 -24.61
CA VAL A 259 13.39 20.28 -25.34
C VAL A 259 13.54 21.14 -26.60
N LEU A 260 12.64 22.09 -26.91
CA LEU A 260 12.75 22.87 -28.16
C LEU A 260 12.83 24.39 -28.04
N LEU A 261 13.37 24.94 -26.95
CA LEU A 261 13.74 26.36 -26.90
C LEU A 261 15.07 26.54 -26.15
N PRO A 262 16.22 26.43 -26.87
CA PRO A 262 16.84 27.67 -27.33
C PRO A 262 17.47 27.58 -28.73
N LEU A 263 16.74 27.10 -29.76
CA LEU A 263 17.19 27.23 -31.17
C LEU A 263 16.57 28.42 -31.92
N ALA A 264 15.57 29.10 -31.35
CA ALA A 264 14.93 30.25 -31.99
C ALA A 264 15.62 31.61 -31.73
N LEU A 265 16.59 31.70 -30.80
CA LEU A 265 17.34 32.93 -30.53
C LEU A 265 18.74 32.97 -31.15
N LEU A 266 19.27 31.85 -31.67
CA LEU A 266 20.53 31.87 -32.43
C LEU A 266 20.36 32.26 -33.91
N GLY A 267 19.15 32.13 -34.48
CA GLY A 267 18.88 32.45 -35.89
C GLY A 267 18.77 33.95 -36.20
N VAL A 268 18.37 34.78 -35.23
CA VAL A 268 18.21 36.23 -35.44
C VAL A 268 19.54 36.98 -35.28
N ALA A 269 20.47 36.46 -34.48
CA ALA A 269 21.79 37.08 -34.31
C ALA A 269 22.69 36.93 -35.56
N LEU A 270 22.55 35.85 -36.35
CA LEU A 270 23.38 35.63 -37.54
C LEU A 270 22.98 36.51 -38.74
N ILE A 271 21.71 36.94 -38.84
CA ILE A 271 21.22 37.78 -39.95
C ILE A 271 21.56 39.27 -39.73
N VAL A 272 21.72 39.70 -38.49
CA VAL A 272 22.14 41.09 -38.18
C VAL A 272 23.65 41.29 -38.35
N LEU A 273 24.47 40.24 -38.17
CA LEU A 273 25.93 40.32 -38.30
C LEU A 273 26.45 40.22 -39.75
N THR A 274 25.71 39.62 -40.69
CA THR A 274 26.11 39.59 -42.11
C THR A 274 25.80 40.88 -42.86
N ARG A 275 24.82 41.68 -42.39
CA ARG A 275 24.52 43.00 -43.00
C ARG A 275 25.47 44.13 -42.61
N ARG A 276 26.28 43.98 -41.55
CA ARG A 276 27.30 45.00 -41.18
C ARG A 276 28.63 44.85 -41.93
N ARG A 277 28.88 43.72 -42.61
CA ARG A 277 30.13 43.50 -43.36
C ARG A 277 30.06 43.89 -44.84
N THR A 278 28.88 44.14 -45.39
CA THR A 278 28.71 44.51 -46.81
C THR A 278 28.54 46.01 -47.04
N SER A 279 28.80 46.88 -46.05
CA SER A 279 28.79 48.35 -46.23
C SER A 279 30.14 49.02 -46.01
N LEU A 280 31.25 48.26 -46.08
CA LEU A 280 32.61 48.81 -45.97
C LEU A 280 33.46 48.60 -47.23
N ASP A 281 32.93 47.97 -48.28
CA ASP A 281 33.59 47.87 -49.59
C ASP A 281 32.62 48.29 -50.71
N SER A 282 32.35 49.59 -50.79
CA SER A 282 31.86 50.30 -51.98
C SER A 282 31.98 51.81 -51.78
#